data_AF-A0A8E2F1L8-F1
#
_entry.id   AF-A0A8E2F1L8-F1
#
_cell.length_a   1.000
_cell.length_b   1.000
_cell.length_c   1.000
_cell.angle_alpha   90.00
_cell.angle_beta   90.00
_cell.angle_gamma   90.00
#
_symmetry.space_group_name_H-M   'P 1'
#
loop_
_entity.id
_entity.type
_entity.pdbx_description
1 polymer ?
#
loop_
_entity_poly.entity_id
_entity_poly.type
_entity_poly.pdbx_seq_one_letter_code
_entity_poly.pdbx_strand_id
1 'polypeptide(L)'
;MRRNEPLDWWRAQCTFRGLPHGGTLPELYDRLRSGPNVMTKELVELEVKANAEWKAKNDLAEQEEERREAIEEEKKVEKAVRFLKSTFQDDKMGPDIIVFKKDSQGVVGAAASLNLVCWTYNAIPAFVSDDLSFCWIIVGRDKCAVEAKYLALRKEDDDRNAAEEKRREAEAQAKRDALAQKHALVARSSGKGGVWDITGTWRITCPAIESGWPVQNLTLKTYRIDGKTDSQMFAEFDFGIVSGWFRFEGSMPRGVSGTQKGVKTGQKRKRIDEFDVDEDSDEEEINEAFHLSPKDLPSLKQSKWNYRWRGRETGEGEIQTNSDEKLNPITFSGEGGAELHGTFECEYLAKCEFNGFKIELGNPREASGISIEEKWRGLNESAHEYGYRGRRRR
;
A
#
# COMPACT_ATOMS: atom_id res chain seq x y z
N MET A 1 10.97 -18.35 27.46
CA MET A 1 11.96 -19.42 27.23
C MET A 1 11.51 -20.23 26.04
N ARG A 2 12.32 -20.26 24.96
CA ARG A 2 12.04 -21.04 23.76
C ARG A 2 12.10 -22.53 24.14
N ARG A 3 10.97 -23.25 24.12
CA ARG A 3 10.87 -24.65 24.61
C ARG A 3 11.28 -25.71 23.58
N ASN A 4 11.68 -25.30 22.37
CA ASN A 4 11.92 -26.21 21.24
C ASN A 4 13.38 -26.27 20.78
N GLU A 5 14.35 -25.80 21.57
CA GLU A 5 15.75 -25.90 21.19
C GLU A 5 16.26 -27.35 21.33
N PRO A 6 17.10 -27.85 20.41
CA PRO A 6 17.60 -29.23 20.42
C PRO A 6 18.47 -29.50 21.65
N LEU A 7 18.57 -30.77 22.07
CA LEU A 7 19.30 -31.18 23.28
C LEU A 7 20.76 -30.66 23.32
N ASP A 8 21.44 -30.67 22.18
CA ASP A 8 22.83 -30.22 22.09
C ASP A 8 23.00 -28.72 22.34
N TRP A 9 21.97 -27.91 22.07
CA TRP A 9 21.95 -26.50 22.43
C TRP A 9 22.01 -26.32 23.95
N TRP A 10 21.21 -27.08 24.70
CA TRP A 10 21.18 -27.04 26.17
C TRP A 10 22.49 -27.54 26.79
N ARG A 11 23.07 -28.58 26.19
CA ARG A 11 24.40 -29.08 26.59
C ARG A 11 25.46 -28.00 26.40
N ALA A 12 25.46 -27.32 25.25
CA ALA A 12 26.38 -26.23 24.97
C ALA A 12 26.23 -25.09 25.99
N GLN A 13 25.00 -24.69 26.33
CA GLN A 13 24.76 -23.67 27.36
C GLN A 13 25.32 -24.05 28.73
N CYS A 14 25.21 -25.33 29.12
CA CYS A 14 25.82 -25.81 30.36
C CYS A 14 27.35 -25.69 30.27
N THR A 15 27.94 -26.14 29.17
CA THR A 15 29.39 -26.06 28.94
C THR A 15 29.91 -24.62 28.98
N PHE A 16 29.21 -23.66 28.35
CA PHE A 16 29.59 -22.24 28.36
C PHE A 16 29.65 -21.63 29.77
N ARG A 17 28.86 -22.16 30.71
CA ARG A 17 28.79 -21.71 32.10
C ARG A 17 29.65 -22.56 33.05
N GLY A 18 30.44 -23.49 32.51
CA GLY A 18 31.24 -24.44 33.30
C GLY A 18 30.40 -25.45 34.09
N LEU A 19 29.14 -25.68 33.68
CA LEU A 19 28.25 -26.64 34.31
C LEU A 19 28.37 -28.02 33.63
N PRO A 20 28.11 -29.13 34.37
CA PRO A 20 28.05 -30.46 33.77
C PRO A 20 27.02 -30.55 32.64
N HIS A 21 27.44 -31.02 31.47
CA HIS A 21 26.64 -31.05 30.24
C HIS A 21 26.02 -32.41 29.90
N GLY A 22 26.26 -33.45 30.71
CA GLY A 22 25.61 -34.76 30.56
C GLY A 22 24.27 -34.82 31.27
N GLY A 23 23.29 -35.56 30.75
CA GLY A 23 21.99 -35.75 31.40
C GLY A 23 20.78 -35.57 30.49
N THR A 24 19.60 -35.67 31.10
CA THR A 24 18.31 -35.45 30.42
C THR A 24 18.00 -33.95 30.28
N LEU A 25 17.08 -33.60 29.37
CA LEU A 25 16.69 -32.21 29.13
C LEU A 25 16.22 -31.48 30.42
N PRO A 26 15.37 -32.09 31.30
CA PRO A 26 14.98 -31.47 32.56
C PRO A 26 16.15 -31.19 33.49
N GLU A 27 17.12 -32.09 33.58
CA GLU A 27 18.31 -31.90 34.42
C GLU A 27 19.18 -30.73 33.92
N LEU A 28 19.33 -30.57 32.60
CA LEU A 28 20.05 -29.43 32.01
C LEU A 28 19.32 -28.12 32.28
N TYR A 29 17.98 -28.11 32.20
CA TYR A 29 17.17 -26.93 32.55
C TYR A 29 17.37 -26.51 34.00
N ASP A 30 17.27 -27.46 34.93
CA ASP A 30 17.40 -27.17 36.35
C ASP A 30 18.78 -26.62 36.67
N ARG A 31 19.85 -27.20 36.09
CA ARG A 31 21.22 -26.69 36.24
C ARG A 31 21.41 -25.28 35.68
N LEU A 32 20.83 -24.98 34.52
CA LEU A 32 20.93 -23.64 33.94
C LEU A 32 20.13 -22.58 34.73
N ARG A 33 19.05 -23.00 35.39
CA ARG A 33 18.26 -22.14 36.28
C ARG A 33 18.94 -21.88 37.61
N SER A 34 19.54 -22.91 38.21
CA SER A 34 20.17 -22.83 39.52
C SER A 34 21.63 -22.38 39.48
N GLY A 35 22.29 -22.55 38.33
CA GLY A 35 23.71 -22.26 38.14
C GLY A 35 23.99 -20.77 37.86
N PRO A 36 25.25 -20.35 38.01
CA PRO A 36 25.68 -19.00 37.66
C PRO A 36 25.33 -18.69 36.19
N ASN A 37 24.72 -17.53 35.97
CA ASN A 37 24.35 -17.05 34.64
C ASN A 37 25.53 -16.35 33.92
N VAL A 38 26.76 -16.71 34.28
CA VAL A 38 27.99 -16.05 33.79
C VAL A 38 28.84 -17.09 33.07
N MET A 39 29.46 -16.70 31.95
CA MET A 39 30.42 -17.54 31.25
C MET A 39 31.65 -17.81 32.12
N THR A 40 32.35 -18.92 31.86
CA THR A 40 33.62 -19.19 32.54
C THR A 40 34.64 -18.09 32.22
N LYS A 41 35.56 -17.81 33.16
CA LYS A 41 36.60 -16.79 32.98
C LYS A 41 37.41 -17.01 31.70
N GLU A 42 37.74 -18.27 31.40
CA GLU A 42 38.47 -18.67 30.18
C GLU A 42 37.71 -18.31 28.90
N LEU A 43 36.38 -18.53 28.87
CA LEU A 43 35.55 -18.19 27.72
C LEU A 43 35.39 -16.67 27.57
N VAL A 44 35.29 -15.92 28.67
CA VAL A 44 35.26 -14.46 28.63
C VAL A 44 36.59 -13.91 28.09
N GLU A 45 37.73 -14.44 28.53
CA GLU A 45 39.05 -14.05 28.03
C GLU A 45 39.19 -14.37 26.52
N LEU A 46 38.69 -15.53 26.08
CA LEU A 46 38.70 -15.93 24.68
C LEU A 46 37.78 -15.04 23.82
N GLU A 47 36.59 -14.68 24.31
CA GLU A 47 35.68 -13.75 23.64
C GLU A 47 36.32 -12.36 23.49
N VAL A 48 36.92 -11.84 24.56
CA VAL A 48 37.64 -10.56 24.52
C VAL A 48 38.77 -10.59 23.50
N LYS A 49 39.55 -11.68 23.48
CA LYS A 49 40.63 -11.87 22.50
C LYS A 49 40.09 -11.98 21.07
N ALA A 50 39.06 -12.78 20.83
CA ALA A 50 38.45 -12.96 19.52
C ALA A 50 37.84 -11.64 18.99
N ASN A 51 37.17 -10.88 19.85
CA ASN A 51 36.63 -9.57 19.51
C ASN A 51 37.75 -8.56 19.19
N ALA A 52 38.85 -8.57 19.93
CA ALA A 52 40.00 -7.71 19.64
C ALA A 52 40.66 -8.07 18.29
N GLU A 53 40.84 -9.36 18.01
CA GLU A 53 41.37 -9.85 16.73
C GLU A 53 40.43 -9.54 15.56
N TRP A 54 39.11 -9.70 15.74
CA TRP A 54 38.12 -9.37 14.72
C TRP A 54 38.11 -7.87 14.41
N LYS A 55 38.11 -7.00 15.42
CA LYS A 55 38.21 -5.55 15.24
C LYS A 55 39.49 -5.17 14.49
N ALA A 56 40.64 -5.66 14.94
CA ALA A 56 41.91 -5.37 14.28
C ALA A 56 41.94 -5.80 12.81
N LYS A 57 41.33 -6.95 12.47
CA LYS A 57 41.19 -7.40 11.07
C LYS A 57 40.21 -6.54 10.28
N ASN A 58 39.10 -6.14 10.88
CA ASN A 58 38.11 -5.28 10.24
C ASN A 58 38.68 -3.89 9.95
N ASP A 59 39.38 -3.29 10.92
CA ASP A 59 40.05 -2.00 10.77
C ASP A 59 41.13 -2.05 9.68
N LEU A 60 41.89 -3.15 9.59
CA LEU A 60 42.86 -3.35 8.52
C LEU A 60 42.20 -3.48 7.15
N ALA A 61 41.09 -4.23 7.06
CA ALA A 61 40.34 -4.39 5.82
C ALA A 61 39.72 -3.06 5.35
N GLU A 62 39.19 -2.26 6.28
CA GLU A 62 38.68 -0.91 6.00
C GLU A 62 39.79 -0.01 5.46
N GLN A 63 40.97 0.01 6.09
CA GLN A 63 42.13 0.77 5.59
C GLN A 63 42.61 0.29 4.20
N GLU A 64 42.60 -1.02 3.94
CA GLU A 64 42.97 -1.55 2.63
C GLU A 64 41.95 -1.18 1.55
N GLU A 65 40.67 -1.17 1.89
CA GLU A 65 39.57 -0.72 1.03
C GLU A 65 39.68 0.77 0.72
N GLU A 66 39.83 1.62 1.74
CA GLU A 66 40.06 3.06 1.56
C GLU A 66 41.28 3.35 0.66
N ARG A 67 42.38 2.62 0.87
CA ARG A 67 43.58 2.75 0.04
C ARG A 67 43.31 2.31 -1.40
N ARG A 68 42.54 1.23 -1.60
CA ARG A 68 42.15 0.75 -2.93
C ARG A 68 41.29 1.78 -3.66
N GLU A 69 40.30 2.35 -2.98
CA GLU A 69 39.43 3.41 -3.50
C GLU A 69 40.23 4.67 -3.86
N ALA A 70 41.15 5.11 -2.99
CA ALA A 70 42.02 6.25 -3.28
C ALA A 70 42.88 6.04 -4.53
N ILE A 71 43.46 4.85 -4.72
CA ILE A 71 44.22 4.49 -5.94
C ILE A 71 43.31 4.46 -7.16
N GLU A 72 42.07 3.98 -7.02
CA GLU A 72 41.12 3.95 -8.13
C GLU A 72 40.70 5.37 -8.55
N GLU A 73 40.43 6.26 -7.58
CA GLU A 73 40.14 7.68 -7.82
C GLU A 73 41.31 8.41 -8.47
N GLU A 74 42.55 8.16 -8.04
CA GLU A 74 43.74 8.72 -8.68
C GLU A 74 43.86 8.27 -10.14
N LYS A 75 43.62 6.98 -10.44
CA LYS A 75 43.62 6.47 -11.82
C LYS A 75 42.53 7.10 -12.68
N LYS A 76 41.34 7.36 -12.11
CA LYS A 76 40.25 8.06 -12.80
C LYS A 76 40.64 9.50 -13.14
N VAL A 77 41.23 10.23 -12.18
CA VAL A 77 41.77 11.58 -12.40
C VAL A 77 42.85 11.56 -13.47
N GLU A 78 43.82 10.65 -13.41
CA GLU A 78 44.91 10.57 -14.37
C GLU A 78 44.41 10.32 -15.81
N LYS A 79 43.46 9.39 -15.96
CA LYS A 79 42.78 9.12 -17.23
C LYS A 79 42.07 10.38 -17.76
N ALA A 80 41.36 11.10 -16.89
CA ALA A 80 40.70 12.35 -17.25
C ALA A 80 41.69 13.47 -17.60
N VAL A 81 42.83 13.58 -16.90
CA VAL A 81 43.91 14.52 -17.22
C VAL A 81 44.45 14.27 -18.61
N ARG A 82 44.76 13.01 -18.95
CA ARG A 82 45.24 12.65 -20.30
C ARG A 82 44.25 13.09 -21.38
N PHE A 83 42.95 12.83 -21.16
CA PHE A 83 41.89 13.24 -22.09
C PHE A 83 41.76 14.77 -22.22
N LEU A 84 41.75 15.50 -21.10
CA LEU A 84 41.61 16.96 -21.11
C LEU A 84 42.85 17.64 -21.72
N LYS A 85 44.06 17.14 -21.43
CA LYS A 85 45.30 17.64 -22.06
C LYS A 85 45.25 17.49 -23.58
N SER A 86 44.94 16.30 -24.08
CA SER A 86 44.85 16.08 -25.54
C SER A 86 43.77 16.92 -26.21
N THR A 87 42.75 17.35 -25.46
CA THR A 87 41.65 18.13 -26.04
C THR A 87 41.89 19.64 -25.99
N PHE A 88 42.53 20.16 -24.95
CA PHE A 88 42.68 21.61 -24.73
C PHE A 88 44.09 22.17 -24.92
N GLN A 89 45.14 21.33 -24.87
CA GLN A 89 46.55 21.78 -24.91
C GLN A 89 47.27 21.44 -26.22
N ASP A 90 46.81 20.43 -26.97
CA ASP A 90 47.34 20.22 -28.31
C ASP A 90 46.92 21.41 -29.18
N ASP A 91 47.86 22.07 -29.85
CA ASP A 91 47.73 23.28 -30.71
C ASP A 91 46.75 23.13 -31.89
N LYS A 92 46.02 22.02 -31.93
CA LYS A 92 44.94 21.73 -32.87
C LYS A 92 43.67 22.40 -32.37
N MET A 93 42.80 22.80 -33.30
CA MET A 93 41.50 23.43 -33.06
C MET A 93 40.51 22.52 -32.32
N GLY A 94 40.81 22.16 -31.07
CA GLY A 94 39.89 21.50 -30.16
C GLY A 94 38.74 22.41 -29.74
N PRO A 95 37.63 21.84 -29.22
CA PRO A 95 36.49 22.62 -28.75
C PRO A 95 36.87 23.49 -27.54
N ASP A 96 36.28 24.68 -27.44
CA ASP A 96 36.53 25.58 -26.30
C ASP A 96 35.85 25.12 -25.01
N ILE A 97 34.84 24.24 -25.13
CA ILE A 97 34.05 23.68 -24.04
C ILE A 97 33.72 22.22 -24.33
N ILE A 98 33.79 21.37 -23.30
CA ILE A 98 33.30 20.00 -23.31
C ILE A 98 32.27 19.82 -22.19
N VAL A 99 31.21 19.09 -22.47
CA VAL A 99 30.18 18.73 -21.47
C VAL A 99 30.20 17.21 -21.27
N PHE A 100 30.54 16.78 -20.06
CA PHE A 100 30.53 15.39 -19.64
C PHE A 100 29.16 15.06 -19.03
N LYS A 101 28.36 14.29 -19.75
CA LYS A 101 27.01 13.86 -19.30
C LYS A 101 27.00 12.52 -18.56
N LYS A 102 28.06 11.72 -18.71
CA LYS A 102 28.26 10.38 -18.11
C LYS A 102 29.74 10.22 -17.77
N ASP A 103 30.05 9.32 -16.83
CA ASP A 103 31.42 8.96 -16.43
C ASP A 103 32.31 10.17 -16.11
N SER A 104 31.79 11.07 -15.28
CA SER A 104 32.43 12.33 -14.92
C SER A 104 33.44 12.22 -13.76
N GLN A 105 33.70 10.99 -13.30
CA GLN A 105 34.64 10.72 -12.20
C GLN A 105 36.05 11.22 -12.57
N GLY A 106 36.69 11.89 -11.61
CA GLY A 106 38.02 12.48 -11.78
C GLY A 106 38.10 13.70 -12.69
N VAL A 107 37.05 14.07 -13.43
CA VAL A 107 37.07 15.23 -14.37
C VAL A 107 37.27 16.55 -13.64
N VAL A 108 36.65 16.75 -12.48
CA VAL A 108 36.82 17.97 -11.67
C VAL A 108 38.28 18.12 -11.22
N GLY A 109 38.85 17.06 -10.64
CA GLY A 109 40.25 17.05 -10.21
C GLY A 109 41.20 17.25 -11.37
N ALA A 110 40.92 16.62 -12.52
CA ALA A 110 41.69 16.80 -13.73
C ALA A 110 41.64 18.23 -14.28
N ALA A 111 40.45 18.83 -14.35
CA ALA A 111 40.27 20.21 -14.79
C ALA A 111 41.03 21.20 -13.89
N ALA A 112 40.95 21.01 -12.56
CA ALA A 112 41.70 21.80 -11.59
C ALA A 112 43.22 21.68 -11.80
N SER A 113 43.74 20.47 -12.02
CA SER A 113 45.18 20.24 -12.26
C SER A 113 45.71 20.89 -13.55
N LEU A 114 44.83 21.19 -14.50
CA LEU A 114 45.14 21.82 -15.78
C LEU A 114 44.78 23.32 -15.82
N ASN A 115 44.34 23.88 -14.69
CA ASN A 115 43.86 25.26 -14.59
C ASN A 115 42.73 25.59 -15.60
N LEU A 116 41.84 24.62 -15.84
CA LEU A 116 40.64 24.78 -16.67
C LEU A 116 39.46 25.24 -15.81
N VAL A 117 38.54 26.00 -16.39
CA VAL A 117 37.29 26.39 -15.73
C VAL A 117 36.35 25.19 -15.75
N CYS A 118 35.82 24.82 -14.58
CA CYS A 118 34.94 23.67 -14.40
C CYS A 118 33.69 24.09 -13.64
N TRP A 119 32.51 23.82 -14.21
CA TRP A 119 31.20 24.02 -13.56
C TRP A 119 30.44 22.70 -13.54
N THR A 120 29.73 22.43 -12.44
CA THR A 120 28.89 21.25 -12.28
C THR A 120 27.42 21.65 -12.36
N TYR A 121 26.66 21.01 -13.24
CA TYR A 121 25.23 21.18 -13.39
C TYR A 121 24.52 19.89 -12.98
N ASN A 122 23.73 19.94 -11.92
CA ASN A 122 22.91 18.81 -11.50
C ASN A 122 21.61 18.83 -12.32
N ALA A 123 21.55 18.02 -13.38
CA ALA A 123 20.35 17.85 -14.18
C ALA A 123 19.37 16.94 -13.41
N ILE A 124 18.76 17.45 -12.34
CA ILE A 124 17.88 16.66 -11.46
C ILE A 124 16.75 16.05 -12.31
N PRO A 125 16.60 14.71 -12.39
CA PRO A 125 15.30 14.14 -12.71
C PRO A 125 14.42 14.41 -11.51
N ALA A 126 13.27 15.05 -11.74
CA ALA A 126 12.43 15.61 -10.67
C ALA A 126 12.08 14.64 -9.52
N PHE A 127 12.25 13.33 -9.64
CA PHE A 127 11.93 12.38 -8.58
C PHE A 127 12.78 11.10 -8.69
N VAL A 128 13.53 10.79 -7.63
CA VAL A 128 14.03 9.45 -7.23
C VAL A 128 15.28 8.87 -7.96
N SER A 129 16.49 9.25 -7.53
CA SER A 129 17.57 8.28 -7.18
C SER A 129 18.83 9.01 -6.71
N ASP A 130 19.56 8.42 -5.76
CA ASP A 130 20.87 8.89 -5.27
C ASP A 130 22.02 8.67 -6.28
N ASP A 131 21.68 8.44 -7.55
CA ASP A 131 22.69 8.19 -8.58
C ASP A 131 23.27 9.52 -9.09
N LEU A 132 24.58 9.71 -8.91
CA LEU A 132 25.33 10.84 -9.45
C LEU A 132 25.39 10.84 -10.99
N SER A 133 24.76 9.86 -11.67
CA SER A 133 24.63 9.77 -13.13
C SER A 133 23.95 10.99 -13.79
N PHE A 134 23.42 11.93 -13.01
CA PHE A 134 22.78 13.16 -13.49
C PHE A 134 23.61 14.44 -13.35
N CYS A 135 24.83 14.37 -12.82
CA CYS A 135 25.72 15.54 -12.78
C CYS A 135 26.45 15.73 -14.11
N TRP A 136 26.15 16.81 -14.81
CA TRP A 136 26.87 17.24 -16.00
C TRP A 136 28.04 18.12 -15.61
N ILE A 137 29.24 17.79 -16.08
CA ILE A 137 30.45 18.59 -15.82
C ILE A 137 30.83 19.34 -17.07
N ILE A 138 30.92 20.66 -16.96
CA ILE A 138 31.22 21.58 -18.07
C ILE A 138 32.65 22.08 -17.84
N VAL A 139 33.55 21.74 -18.75
CA VAL A 139 34.96 22.12 -18.68
C VAL A 139 35.33 22.96 -19.89
N GLY A 140 36.05 24.06 -19.69
CA GLY A 140 36.52 24.92 -20.77
C GLY A 140 37.69 25.81 -20.38
N ARG A 141 38.28 26.48 -21.38
CA ARG A 141 39.42 27.41 -21.19
C ARG A 141 38.97 28.79 -20.71
N ASP A 142 37.82 29.25 -21.19
CA ASP A 142 37.27 30.57 -20.90
C ASP A 142 36.08 30.51 -19.95
N LYS A 143 36.08 31.38 -18.94
CA LYS A 143 35.03 31.41 -17.92
C LYS A 143 33.69 31.84 -18.49
N CYS A 144 33.68 32.86 -19.34
CA CYS A 144 32.45 33.39 -19.93
C CYS A 144 31.79 32.34 -20.84
N ALA A 145 32.60 31.58 -21.58
CA ALA A 145 32.14 30.51 -22.45
C ALA A 145 31.52 29.36 -21.63
N VAL A 146 32.17 28.91 -20.54
CA VAL A 146 31.65 27.87 -19.65
C VAL A 146 30.34 28.31 -18.97
N GLU A 147 30.28 29.55 -18.48
CA GLU A 147 29.08 30.12 -17.85
C GLU A 147 27.92 30.25 -18.86
N ALA A 148 28.18 30.72 -20.07
CA ALA A 148 27.18 30.80 -21.13
C ALA A 148 26.63 29.40 -21.47
N LYS A 149 27.50 28.38 -21.53
CA LYS A 149 27.06 27.01 -21.76
C LYS A 149 26.26 26.43 -20.59
N TYR A 150 26.64 26.73 -19.36
CA TYR A 150 25.88 26.36 -18.17
C TYR A 150 24.46 26.94 -18.21
N LEU A 151 24.32 28.24 -18.48
CA LEU A 151 23.02 28.90 -18.57
C LEU A 151 22.16 28.32 -19.70
N ALA A 152 22.78 27.99 -20.85
CA ALA A 152 22.08 27.34 -21.95
C ALA A 152 21.54 25.95 -21.56
N LEU A 153 22.34 25.14 -20.86
CA LEU A 153 21.92 23.80 -20.40
C LEU A 153 20.81 23.89 -19.34
N ARG A 154 20.90 24.86 -18.43
CA ARG A 154 19.84 25.12 -17.45
C ARG A 154 18.52 25.48 -18.13
N LYS A 155 18.56 26.39 -19.11
CA LYS A 155 17.37 26.75 -19.87
C LYS A 155 16.77 25.56 -20.64
N GLU A 156 17.62 24.75 -21.27
CA GLU A 156 17.17 23.52 -21.96
C GLU A 156 16.45 22.56 -21.00
N ASP A 157 16.94 22.42 -19.77
CA ASP A 157 16.32 21.59 -18.75
C ASP A 157 15.00 22.17 -18.23
N ASP A 158 14.96 23.48 -17.97
CA ASP A 158 13.73 24.18 -17.59
C ASP A 158 12.65 24.03 -18.68
N ASP A 159 13.01 24.20 -19.96
CA ASP A 159 12.11 24.04 -21.10
C ASP A 159 11.62 22.57 -21.22
N ARG A 160 12.50 21.59 -20.97
CA ARG A 160 12.15 20.17 -20.95
C ARG A 160 11.18 19.84 -19.83
N ASN A 161 11.44 20.33 -18.62
CA ASN A 161 10.59 20.10 -17.45
C ASN A 161 9.21 20.73 -17.64
N ALA A 162 9.15 21.95 -18.17
CA ALA A 162 7.89 22.62 -18.52
C ALA A 162 7.10 21.85 -19.60
N ALA A 163 7.79 21.32 -20.63
CA ALA A 163 7.16 20.51 -21.66
C ALA A 163 6.61 19.17 -21.11
N GLU A 164 7.33 18.53 -20.19
CA GLU A 164 6.90 17.31 -19.53
C GLU A 164 5.71 17.55 -18.59
N GLU A 165 5.73 18.63 -17.80
CA GLU A 165 4.61 19.03 -16.95
C GLU A 165 3.35 19.28 -17.80
N LYS A 166 3.48 20.05 -18.89
CA LYS A 166 2.39 20.30 -19.83
C LYS A 166 1.87 19.00 -20.46
N ARG A 167 2.75 18.04 -20.78
CA ARG A 167 2.35 16.72 -21.28
C ARG A 167 1.57 15.94 -20.22
N ARG A 168 2.03 15.94 -18.96
CA ARG A 168 1.37 15.27 -17.83
C ARG A 168 0.00 15.88 -17.56
N GLU A 169 -0.13 17.19 -17.61
CA GLU A 169 -1.40 17.90 -17.48
C GLU A 169 -2.36 17.56 -18.63
N ALA A 170 -1.87 17.58 -19.87
CA ALA A 170 -2.68 17.22 -21.04
C ALA A 170 -3.14 15.75 -20.99
N GLU A 171 -2.29 14.82 -20.55
CA GLU A 171 -2.66 13.42 -20.35
C GLU A 171 -3.68 13.26 -19.21
N ALA A 172 -3.48 13.95 -18.08
CA ALA A 172 -4.42 13.96 -16.97
C ALA A 172 -5.79 14.52 -17.39
N GLN A 173 -5.79 15.59 -18.18
CA GLN A 173 -7.01 16.19 -18.74
C GLN A 173 -7.69 15.23 -19.71
N ALA A 174 -6.94 14.62 -20.64
CA ALA A 174 -7.48 13.64 -21.58
C ALA A 174 -8.10 12.43 -20.86
N LYS A 175 -7.47 11.95 -19.76
CA LYS A 175 -8.04 10.90 -18.90
C LYS A 175 -9.34 11.34 -18.23
N ARG A 176 -9.43 12.58 -17.73
CA ARG A 176 -10.67 13.14 -17.16
C ARG A 176 -11.77 13.25 -18.20
N ASP A 177 -11.46 13.75 -19.39
CA ASP A 177 -12.43 13.91 -20.48
C ASP A 177 -12.94 12.57 -21.00
N ALA A 178 -12.05 11.60 -21.21
CA ALA A 178 -12.43 10.23 -21.62
C ALA A 178 -13.36 9.57 -20.58
N LEU A 179 -13.07 9.78 -19.29
CA LEU A 179 -13.88 9.26 -18.20
C LEU A 179 -15.26 9.93 -18.13
N ALA A 180 -15.33 11.25 -18.29
CA ALA A 180 -16.59 11.99 -18.34
C ALA A 180 -17.46 11.56 -19.54
N GLN A 181 -16.84 11.34 -20.71
CA GLN A 181 -17.53 10.79 -21.88
C GLN A 181 -18.08 9.38 -21.62
N LYS A 182 -17.28 8.52 -20.97
CA LYS A 182 -17.69 7.16 -20.59
C LYS A 182 -18.90 7.20 -19.63
N HIS A 183 -18.84 8.04 -18.59
CA HIS A 183 -19.95 8.27 -17.66
C HIS A 183 -21.21 8.74 -18.39
N ALA A 184 -21.12 9.74 -19.26
CA ALA A 184 -22.27 10.26 -20.00
C ALA A 184 -22.90 9.21 -20.95
N LEU A 185 -22.11 8.31 -21.53
CA LEU A 185 -22.63 7.19 -22.33
C LEU A 185 -23.35 6.16 -21.44
N VAL A 186 -22.75 5.81 -20.31
CA VAL A 186 -23.30 4.84 -19.36
C VAL A 186 -24.55 5.37 -18.67
N ALA A 187 -24.61 6.64 -18.31
CA ALA A 187 -25.78 7.28 -17.73
C ALA A 187 -27.00 7.19 -18.64
N ARG A 188 -26.85 7.58 -19.92
CA ARG A 188 -27.88 7.44 -20.95
C ARG A 188 -28.34 5.98 -21.14
N SER A 189 -27.40 5.04 -21.06
CA SER A 189 -27.70 3.61 -21.21
C SER A 189 -28.44 3.05 -19.98
N SER A 190 -28.06 3.49 -18.78
CA SER A 190 -28.62 3.02 -17.49
C SER A 190 -30.05 3.49 -17.27
N GLY A 191 -30.48 4.59 -17.91
CA GLY A 191 -31.85 5.09 -17.86
C GLY A 191 -32.78 4.56 -18.95
N LYS A 192 -32.30 3.67 -19.84
CA LYS A 192 -33.09 3.18 -20.96
C LYS A 192 -34.27 2.33 -20.45
N GLY A 193 -35.49 2.78 -20.71
CA GLY A 193 -36.71 2.10 -20.27
C GLY A 193 -37.29 2.59 -18.94
N GLY A 194 -36.76 3.70 -18.37
CA GLY A 194 -37.35 4.36 -17.20
C GLY A 194 -37.09 3.65 -15.86
N VAL A 195 -36.34 2.54 -15.88
CA VAL A 195 -35.87 1.80 -14.72
C VAL A 195 -34.39 2.10 -14.57
N TRP A 196 -33.92 2.40 -13.36
CA TRP A 196 -32.48 2.60 -13.14
C TRP A 196 -31.80 1.24 -13.03
N ASP A 197 -30.94 0.94 -13.99
CA ASP A 197 -29.95 -0.10 -13.82
C ASP A 197 -28.76 0.47 -13.04
N ILE A 198 -28.64 0.12 -11.76
CA ILE A 198 -27.49 0.54 -10.96
C ILE A 198 -26.32 -0.44 -11.03
N THR A 199 -26.47 -1.62 -11.65
CA THR A 199 -25.42 -2.65 -11.70
C THR A 199 -24.26 -2.24 -12.60
N GLY A 200 -23.02 -2.53 -12.20
CA GLY A 200 -21.82 -2.19 -12.96
C GLY A 200 -20.70 -1.59 -12.11
N THR A 201 -19.68 -1.08 -12.79
CA THR A 201 -18.48 -0.52 -12.18
C THR A 201 -18.65 0.98 -11.95
N TRP A 202 -18.29 1.42 -10.75
CA TRP A 202 -18.37 2.80 -10.30
C TRP A 202 -16.98 3.28 -9.90
N ARG A 203 -16.68 4.53 -10.24
CA ARG A 203 -15.55 5.23 -9.65
C ARG A 203 -16.03 6.01 -8.45
N ILE A 204 -15.35 5.84 -7.33
CA ILE A 204 -15.67 6.48 -6.07
C ILE A 204 -14.65 7.59 -5.79
N THR A 205 -15.11 8.67 -5.18
CA THR A 205 -14.29 9.71 -4.57
C THR A 205 -14.67 9.85 -3.11
N CYS A 206 -13.67 9.91 -2.23
CA CYS A 206 -13.88 10.04 -0.79
C CYS A 206 -12.78 10.94 -0.23
N PRO A 207 -13.04 12.25 -0.09
CA PRO A 207 -12.02 13.22 0.30
C PRO A 207 -11.32 12.89 1.63
N ALA A 208 -12.03 12.29 2.59
CA ALA A 208 -11.46 11.88 3.87
C ALA A 208 -10.38 10.80 3.70
N ILE A 209 -10.59 9.86 2.78
CA ILE A 209 -9.63 8.79 2.47
C ILE A 209 -8.50 9.33 1.58
N GLU A 210 -8.84 10.08 0.53
CA GLU A 210 -7.84 10.58 -0.43
C GLU A 210 -6.88 11.62 0.18
N SER A 211 -7.29 12.30 1.26
CA SER A 211 -6.43 13.23 2.00
C SER A 211 -5.58 12.55 3.08
N GLY A 212 -6.07 11.47 3.70
CA GLY A 212 -5.35 10.75 4.74
C GLY A 212 -4.34 9.71 4.21
N TRP A 213 -4.54 9.22 2.99
CA TRP A 213 -3.77 8.12 2.44
C TRP A 213 -3.43 8.32 0.95
N PRO A 214 -2.26 7.85 0.47
CA PRO A 214 -1.83 7.98 -0.93
C PRO A 214 -2.53 6.94 -1.83
N VAL A 215 -3.85 6.81 -1.72
CA VAL A 215 -4.66 5.87 -2.49
C VAL A 215 -5.21 6.54 -3.75
N GLN A 216 -5.40 5.75 -4.80
CA GLN A 216 -5.97 6.22 -6.06
C GLN A 216 -6.99 5.20 -6.58
N ASN A 217 -7.94 5.66 -7.39
CA ASN A 217 -8.90 4.81 -8.09
C ASN A 217 -9.79 3.99 -7.15
N LEU A 218 -10.45 4.64 -6.19
CA LEU A 218 -11.44 3.97 -5.35
C LEU A 218 -12.57 3.43 -6.25
N THR A 219 -12.98 2.19 -6.03
CA THR A 219 -13.98 1.53 -6.88
C THR A 219 -15.10 0.90 -6.06
N LEU A 220 -16.26 0.81 -6.71
CA LEU A 220 -17.41 0.06 -6.22
C LEU A 220 -18.01 -0.67 -7.42
N LYS A 221 -18.24 -1.97 -7.32
CA LYS A 221 -18.83 -2.77 -8.38
C LYS A 221 -20.09 -3.43 -7.88
N THR A 222 -21.21 -3.03 -8.45
CA THR A 222 -22.55 -3.40 -8.00
C THR A 222 -23.11 -4.54 -8.84
N TYR A 223 -23.78 -5.46 -8.18
CA TYR A 223 -24.32 -6.68 -8.74
C TYR A 223 -25.76 -6.88 -8.30
N ARG A 224 -26.51 -7.60 -9.13
CA ARG A 224 -27.86 -8.06 -8.81
C ARG A 224 -28.03 -9.50 -9.27
N ILE A 225 -28.58 -10.33 -8.40
CA ILE A 225 -28.99 -11.70 -8.71
C ILE A 225 -30.50 -11.76 -8.56
N ASP A 226 -31.19 -12.10 -9.64
CA ASP A 226 -32.65 -12.27 -9.64
C ASP A 226 -32.99 -13.76 -9.54
N GLY A 227 -33.65 -14.13 -8.45
CA GLY A 227 -34.28 -15.43 -8.25
C GLY A 227 -35.72 -15.46 -8.78
N LYS A 228 -36.40 -16.59 -8.56
CA LYS A 228 -37.82 -16.72 -8.98
C LYS A 228 -38.76 -15.89 -8.11
N THR A 229 -38.45 -15.79 -6.82
CA THR A 229 -39.32 -15.20 -5.78
C THR A 229 -38.71 -13.98 -5.12
N ASP A 230 -37.40 -13.89 -5.14
CA ASP A 230 -36.58 -12.92 -4.44
C ASP A 230 -35.41 -12.49 -5.32
N SER A 231 -34.85 -11.32 -5.02
CA SER A 231 -33.64 -10.81 -5.64
C SER A 231 -32.67 -10.38 -4.53
N GLN A 232 -31.38 -10.44 -4.82
CA GLN A 232 -30.36 -9.87 -3.95
C GLN A 232 -29.54 -8.83 -4.73
N MET A 233 -29.12 -7.79 -4.01
CA MET A 233 -28.25 -6.76 -4.54
C MET A 233 -27.08 -6.56 -3.59
N PHE A 234 -25.88 -6.49 -4.14
CA PHE A 234 -24.64 -6.39 -3.40
C PHE A 234 -23.59 -5.64 -4.21
N ALA A 235 -22.49 -5.27 -3.58
CA ALA A 235 -21.37 -4.66 -4.29
C ALA A 235 -20.03 -5.10 -3.72
N GLU A 236 -19.02 -5.25 -4.57
CA GLU A 236 -17.62 -5.33 -4.15
C GLU A 236 -17.06 -3.91 -4.11
N PHE A 237 -16.32 -3.54 -3.08
CA PHE A 237 -15.69 -2.23 -2.99
C PHE A 237 -14.20 -2.33 -2.67
N ASP A 238 -13.45 -1.37 -3.19
CA ASP A 238 -12.05 -1.13 -2.86
C ASP A 238 -11.85 0.37 -2.64
N PHE A 239 -11.77 0.77 -1.37
CA PHE A 239 -11.52 2.15 -0.96
C PHE A 239 -10.03 2.37 -0.60
N GLY A 240 -9.13 1.52 -1.10
CA GLY A 240 -7.69 1.66 -0.97
C GLY A 240 -7.15 1.24 0.40
N ILE A 241 -7.75 1.70 1.49
CA ILE A 241 -7.41 1.31 2.87
C ILE A 241 -8.26 0.15 3.40
N VAL A 242 -9.46 -0.01 2.85
CA VAL A 242 -10.41 -1.06 3.19
C VAL A 242 -11.05 -1.58 1.91
N SER A 243 -11.19 -2.89 1.81
CA SER A 243 -11.87 -3.57 0.70
C SER A 243 -12.88 -4.58 1.25
N GLY A 244 -13.95 -4.87 0.50
CA GLY A 244 -14.97 -5.77 1.00
C GLY A 244 -16.24 -5.83 0.15
N TRP A 245 -17.34 -6.16 0.81
CA TRP A 245 -18.65 -6.31 0.19
C TRP A 245 -19.69 -5.44 0.89
N PHE A 246 -20.57 -4.82 0.10
CA PHE A 246 -21.83 -4.22 0.54
C PHE A 246 -22.96 -5.21 0.26
N ARG A 247 -23.93 -5.33 1.18
CA ARG A 247 -25.24 -5.95 0.90
C ARG A 247 -26.32 -4.90 1.14
N PHE A 248 -27.18 -4.73 0.15
CA PHE A 248 -28.23 -3.72 0.19
C PHE A 248 -29.47 -4.30 0.86
N GLU A 249 -30.11 -3.49 1.71
CA GLU A 249 -31.38 -3.83 2.33
C GLU A 249 -32.53 -3.21 1.54
N GLY A 250 -33.64 -3.95 1.47
CA GLY A 250 -34.87 -3.46 0.86
C GLY A 250 -35.38 -2.22 1.57
N SER A 251 -35.99 -1.30 0.83
CA SER A 251 -36.70 -0.20 1.47
C SER A 251 -37.86 -0.80 2.26
N MET A 252 -37.73 -0.82 3.59
CA MET A 252 -38.75 -1.30 4.52
C MET A 252 -40.15 -0.90 4.01
N PRO A 253 -41.06 -1.86 3.77
CA PRO A 253 -42.38 -1.53 3.25
C PRO A 253 -43.02 -0.51 4.19
N ARG A 254 -43.36 0.67 3.65
CA ARG A 254 -43.86 1.85 4.39
C ARG A 254 -45.19 1.63 5.12
N GLY A 255 -45.66 0.39 5.26
CA GLY A 255 -46.95 0.02 5.83
C GLY A 255 -46.88 -0.86 7.09
N VAL A 256 -45.74 -1.46 7.43
CA VAL A 256 -45.63 -2.23 8.68
C VAL A 256 -45.00 -1.33 9.73
N SER A 257 -45.79 -0.42 10.28
CA SER A 257 -45.51 0.27 11.56
C SER A 257 -45.60 -0.72 12.73
N GLY A 258 -45.01 -1.90 12.57
CA GLY A 258 -44.75 -2.82 13.66
C GLY A 258 -43.71 -2.15 14.54
N THR A 259 -44.19 -1.51 15.60
CA THR A 259 -43.46 -1.10 16.80
C THR A 259 -42.08 -1.75 16.83
N GLN A 260 -41.01 -0.98 16.52
CA GLN A 260 -39.67 -1.37 16.93
C GLN A 260 -39.77 -1.60 18.43
N LYS A 261 -39.89 -2.87 18.83
CA LYS A 261 -39.77 -3.26 20.23
C LYS A 261 -38.32 -2.94 20.54
N GLY A 262 -38.10 -1.73 21.06
CA GLY A 262 -36.85 -1.37 21.70
C GLY A 262 -36.52 -2.52 22.61
N VAL A 263 -35.38 -3.14 22.35
CA VAL A 263 -34.77 -4.17 23.18
C VAL A 263 -34.72 -3.56 24.58
N LYS A 264 -35.69 -3.93 25.42
CA LYS A 264 -35.74 -3.50 26.81
C LYS A 264 -34.61 -4.25 27.49
N THR A 265 -33.48 -3.59 27.65
CA THR A 265 -32.30 -3.97 28.45
C THR A 265 -32.63 -3.97 29.95
N GLY A 266 -33.73 -4.63 30.34
CA GLY A 266 -34.29 -4.60 31.68
C GLY A 266 -35.04 -5.88 32.06
N GLN A 267 -34.58 -7.05 31.61
CA GLN A 267 -35.00 -8.32 32.21
C GLN A 267 -33.99 -8.75 33.27
N LYS A 268 -34.47 -8.84 34.51
CA LYS A 268 -33.79 -9.47 35.64
C LYS A 268 -33.32 -10.85 35.21
N ARG A 269 -32.00 -11.06 35.24
CA ARG A 269 -31.34 -12.35 35.04
C ARG A 269 -31.95 -13.39 35.96
N LYS A 270 -32.74 -14.31 35.40
CA LYS A 270 -33.00 -15.60 36.00
C LYS A 270 -31.70 -16.38 35.82
N ARG A 271 -31.09 -16.85 36.92
CA ARG A 271 -29.99 -17.83 36.84
C ARG A 271 -30.53 -19.03 36.06
N ILE A 272 -30.11 -19.14 34.81
CA ILE A 272 -30.24 -20.32 33.99
C ILE A 272 -28.92 -21.04 34.18
N ASP A 273 -29.04 -22.30 34.63
CA ASP A 273 -27.92 -23.23 34.73
C ASP A 273 -27.24 -23.35 33.36
N GLU A 274 -25.92 -23.43 33.44
CA GLU A 274 -25.01 -23.62 32.32
C GLU A 274 -25.42 -24.85 31.48
N PHE A 275 -25.09 -24.80 30.19
CA PHE A 275 -25.28 -25.80 29.12
C PHE A 275 -26.49 -25.57 28.21
N ASP A 276 -26.18 -25.51 26.91
CA ASP A 276 -27.03 -25.24 25.74
C ASP A 276 -27.36 -23.76 25.48
N VAL A 277 -26.30 -23.01 25.11
CA VAL A 277 -26.45 -21.76 24.36
C VAL A 277 -26.68 -22.15 22.89
N ASP A 278 -27.94 -22.16 22.46
CA ASP A 278 -28.31 -22.21 21.05
C ASP A 278 -27.85 -20.89 20.40
N GLU A 279 -26.63 -20.89 19.89
CA GLU A 279 -25.93 -19.73 19.28
C GLU A 279 -26.36 -19.45 17.83
N ASP A 280 -27.46 -20.06 17.36
CA ASP A 280 -27.86 -20.04 15.95
C ASP A 280 -28.97 -19.01 15.61
N SER A 281 -29.57 -18.32 16.60
CA SER A 281 -30.81 -17.56 16.35
C SER A 281 -30.63 -16.19 15.68
N ASP A 282 -29.48 -15.52 15.81
CA ASP A 282 -29.33 -14.13 15.36
C ASP A 282 -28.89 -14.00 13.90
N GLU A 283 -28.33 -15.05 13.29
CA GLU A 283 -27.89 -15.00 11.88
C GLU A 283 -29.06 -15.12 10.87
N GLU A 284 -30.17 -15.74 11.25
CA GLU A 284 -31.32 -15.90 10.35
C GLU A 284 -32.04 -14.56 10.10
N GLU A 285 -32.22 -13.72 11.13
CA GLU A 285 -32.95 -12.44 11.02
C GLU A 285 -32.22 -11.41 10.12
N ILE A 286 -30.89 -11.38 10.15
CA ILE A 286 -30.10 -10.46 9.31
C ILE A 286 -30.16 -10.89 7.84
N ASN A 287 -30.27 -12.18 7.54
CA ASN A 287 -30.32 -12.65 6.16
C ASN A 287 -31.61 -12.24 5.46
N GLU A 288 -32.75 -12.24 6.15
CA GLU A 288 -34.05 -11.84 5.58
C GLU A 288 -34.03 -10.39 5.06
N ALA A 289 -33.28 -9.49 5.70
CA ALA A 289 -33.19 -8.08 5.31
C ALA A 289 -32.57 -7.83 3.92
N PHE A 290 -31.78 -8.80 3.41
CA PHE A 290 -31.12 -8.72 2.11
C PHE A 290 -31.95 -9.31 0.95
N HIS A 291 -33.10 -9.94 1.24
CA HIS A 291 -34.01 -10.44 0.22
C HIS A 291 -34.94 -9.31 -0.26
N LEU A 292 -34.73 -8.90 -1.49
CA LEU A 292 -35.49 -7.86 -2.17
C LEU A 292 -36.62 -8.50 -2.97
N SER A 293 -37.72 -7.77 -3.16
CA SER A 293 -38.67 -8.14 -4.20
C SER A 293 -37.99 -8.02 -5.58
N PRO A 294 -38.32 -8.88 -6.56
CA PRO A 294 -37.87 -8.70 -7.94
C PRO A 294 -38.20 -7.33 -8.55
N LYS A 295 -39.17 -6.60 -7.97
CA LYS A 295 -39.56 -5.25 -8.40
C LYS A 295 -38.85 -4.13 -7.64
N ASP A 296 -38.12 -4.45 -6.57
CA ASP A 296 -37.38 -3.46 -5.80
C ASP A 296 -36.13 -3.06 -6.57
N LEU A 297 -36.21 -1.91 -7.22
CA LEU A 297 -35.13 -1.30 -7.97
C LEU A 297 -35.01 0.16 -7.53
N PRO A 298 -33.78 0.70 -7.46
CA PRO A 298 -33.61 2.12 -7.30
C PRO A 298 -34.39 2.87 -8.38
N SER A 299 -34.99 3.98 -7.99
CA SER A 299 -35.75 4.82 -8.90
C SER A 299 -35.74 6.24 -8.40
N LEU A 300 -36.21 7.19 -9.23
CA LEU A 300 -36.32 8.58 -8.81
C LEU A 300 -37.18 8.77 -7.52
N LYS A 301 -38.18 7.90 -7.31
CA LYS A 301 -39.05 7.93 -6.12
C LYS A 301 -38.49 7.16 -4.91
N GLN A 302 -37.51 6.29 -5.16
CA GLN A 302 -36.87 5.41 -4.18
C GLN A 302 -35.37 5.35 -4.48
N SER A 303 -34.75 6.52 -4.44
CA SER A 303 -33.33 6.72 -4.73
C SER A 303 -32.43 6.36 -3.57
N LYS A 304 -32.96 6.46 -2.34
CA LYS A 304 -32.24 6.16 -1.10
C LYS A 304 -32.42 4.71 -0.70
N TRP A 305 -31.30 4.04 -0.49
CA TRP A 305 -31.17 2.66 -0.06
C TRP A 305 -30.30 2.60 1.18
N ASN A 306 -30.39 1.50 1.90
CA ASN A 306 -29.49 1.21 3.01
C ASN A 306 -28.61 0.02 2.63
N TYR A 307 -27.43 -0.03 3.21
CA TYR A 307 -26.52 -1.15 3.07
C TYR A 307 -25.81 -1.43 4.39
N ARG A 308 -25.42 -2.69 4.55
CA ARG A 308 -24.40 -3.12 5.52
C ARG A 308 -23.16 -3.49 4.73
N TRP A 309 -22.00 -3.47 5.37
CA TRP A 309 -20.77 -3.91 4.74
C TRP A 309 -19.95 -4.81 5.64
N ARG A 310 -19.17 -5.69 5.03
CA ARG A 310 -18.10 -6.45 5.67
C ARG A 310 -16.85 -6.31 4.83
N GLY A 311 -15.68 -6.25 5.47
CA GLY A 311 -14.44 -6.04 4.74
C GLY A 311 -13.19 -6.27 5.59
N ARG A 312 -12.06 -5.99 4.97
CA ARG A 312 -10.75 -6.05 5.58
C ARG A 312 -9.92 -4.83 5.22
N GLU A 313 -9.03 -4.48 6.12
CA GLU A 313 -7.94 -3.53 5.88
C GLU A 313 -6.97 -4.10 4.82
N THR A 314 -6.38 -3.25 3.98
CA THR A 314 -5.60 -3.68 2.80
C THR A 314 -4.10 -3.86 3.06
N GLY A 315 -3.55 -3.34 4.16
CA GLY A 315 -2.17 -3.49 4.60
C GLY A 315 -1.87 -4.83 5.28
N GLU A 316 -2.41 -5.07 6.47
CA GLU A 316 -2.21 -6.28 7.28
C GLU A 316 -3.28 -7.37 7.02
N GLY A 317 -4.39 -6.98 6.39
CA GLY A 317 -5.48 -7.89 6.04
C GLY A 317 -6.44 -8.17 7.20
N GLU A 318 -6.49 -7.30 8.21
CA GLU A 318 -7.36 -7.44 9.38
C GLU A 318 -8.83 -7.31 8.99
N ILE A 319 -9.65 -8.26 9.44
CA ILE A 319 -11.10 -8.24 9.19
C ILE A 319 -11.75 -7.24 10.15
N GLN A 320 -12.60 -6.38 9.62
CA GLN A 320 -13.32 -5.36 10.39
C GLN A 320 -14.54 -5.98 11.07
N THR A 321 -14.35 -6.43 12.31
CA THR A 321 -15.44 -6.94 13.16
C THR A 321 -16.46 -5.85 13.43
N ASN A 322 -17.76 -6.19 13.45
CA ASN A 322 -18.87 -5.25 13.71
C ASN A 322 -19.16 -4.20 12.62
N SER A 323 -18.47 -4.27 11.48
CA SER A 323 -18.71 -3.36 10.34
C SER A 323 -20.14 -3.45 9.80
N ASP A 324 -20.75 -4.63 9.90
CA ASP A 324 -22.10 -4.90 9.45
C ASP A 324 -23.18 -4.56 10.46
N GLU A 325 -22.87 -4.22 11.72
CA GLU A 325 -23.86 -3.78 12.70
C GLU A 325 -24.48 -2.42 12.33
N LYS A 326 -23.70 -1.59 11.62
CA LYS A 326 -24.09 -0.24 11.23
C LYS A 326 -24.80 -0.24 9.88
N LEU A 327 -26.02 0.31 9.89
CA LEU A 327 -26.80 0.54 8.69
C LEU A 327 -26.41 1.87 8.04
N ASN A 328 -25.86 1.82 6.83
CA ASN A 328 -25.36 2.99 6.12
C ASN A 328 -26.28 3.38 4.95
N PRO A 329 -26.63 4.67 4.78
CA PRO A 329 -27.40 5.13 3.64
C PRO A 329 -26.53 5.31 2.39
N ILE A 330 -27.12 5.04 1.24
CA ILE A 330 -26.62 5.38 -0.09
C ILE A 330 -27.77 5.87 -0.96
N THR A 331 -27.54 6.93 -1.74
CA THR A 331 -28.54 7.58 -2.57
C THR A 331 -28.07 7.59 -4.02
N PHE A 332 -28.87 7.02 -4.91
CA PHE A 332 -28.64 7.03 -6.34
C PHE A 332 -29.30 8.27 -6.97
N SER A 333 -28.63 8.92 -7.90
CA SER A 333 -29.08 10.15 -8.55
C SER A 333 -28.60 10.24 -10.00
N GLY A 334 -28.84 11.38 -10.64
CA GLY A 334 -28.44 11.62 -12.01
C GLY A 334 -29.29 10.86 -13.04
N GLU A 335 -28.93 11.02 -14.32
CA GLU A 335 -29.59 10.34 -15.42
C GLU A 335 -29.39 8.82 -15.29
N GLY A 336 -30.50 8.07 -15.29
CA GLY A 336 -30.46 6.61 -15.16
C GLY A 336 -29.94 6.08 -13.82
N GLY A 337 -29.85 6.92 -12.80
CA GLY A 337 -29.29 6.52 -11.51
C GLY A 337 -27.77 6.29 -11.58
N ALA A 338 -27.06 6.97 -12.47
CA ALA A 338 -25.61 6.78 -12.74
C ALA A 338 -24.69 7.65 -11.88
N GLU A 339 -25.23 8.32 -10.87
CA GLU A 339 -24.49 8.99 -9.80
C GLU A 339 -24.91 8.40 -8.46
N LEU A 340 -24.02 8.41 -7.49
CA LEU A 340 -24.33 8.00 -6.13
C LEU A 340 -23.64 8.88 -5.10
N HIS A 341 -24.27 8.95 -3.93
CA HIS A 341 -23.72 9.58 -2.73
C HIS A 341 -24.03 8.69 -1.53
N GLY A 342 -23.05 8.38 -0.70
CA GLY A 342 -23.22 7.53 0.46
C GLY A 342 -22.35 7.94 1.63
N THR A 343 -22.61 7.34 2.79
CA THR A 343 -21.74 7.46 3.96
C THR A 343 -21.03 6.15 4.21
N PHE A 344 -19.77 6.19 4.63
CA PHE A 344 -18.96 5.03 5.00
C PHE A 344 -18.33 5.27 6.37
N GLU A 345 -18.18 4.21 7.16
CA GLU A 345 -17.57 4.27 8.49
C GLU A 345 -16.89 2.94 8.78
N CYS A 346 -15.63 2.98 9.20
CA CYS A 346 -14.85 1.81 9.64
C CYS A 346 -14.05 2.17 10.91
N GLU A 347 -13.35 1.20 11.52
CA GLU A 347 -12.61 1.44 12.77
C GLU A 347 -11.47 2.45 12.61
N TYR A 348 -10.85 2.50 11.42
CA TYR A 348 -9.74 3.41 11.13
C TYR A 348 -10.19 4.80 10.67
N LEU A 349 -11.47 4.95 10.33
CA LEU A 349 -11.99 6.16 9.71
C LEU A 349 -13.33 6.54 10.31
N ALA A 350 -13.37 7.70 10.97
CA ALA A 350 -14.62 8.32 11.39
C ALA A 350 -15.57 8.46 10.19
N LYS A 351 -16.87 8.40 10.47
CA LYS A 351 -17.90 8.48 9.44
C LYS A 351 -17.59 9.57 8.40
N CYS A 352 -17.47 9.14 7.14
CA CYS A 352 -17.15 10.00 6.01
C CYS A 352 -18.20 9.88 4.91
N GLU A 353 -18.22 10.85 4.01
CA GLU A 353 -19.06 10.83 2.82
C GLU A 353 -18.23 10.42 1.59
N PHE A 354 -18.86 9.71 0.67
CA PHE A 354 -18.30 9.38 -0.61
C PHE A 354 -19.29 9.68 -1.73
N ASN A 355 -18.75 10.05 -2.88
CA ASN A 355 -19.52 10.24 -4.11
C ASN A 355 -19.04 9.23 -5.14
N GLY A 356 -19.88 8.94 -6.12
CA GLY A 356 -19.52 8.01 -7.17
C GLY A 356 -20.28 8.27 -8.45
N PHE A 357 -19.68 7.83 -9.54
CA PHE A 357 -20.33 7.87 -10.84
C PHE A 357 -20.05 6.58 -11.61
N LYS A 358 -21.06 6.12 -12.34
CA LYS A 358 -21.06 4.83 -13.02
C LYS A 358 -20.23 4.92 -14.29
N ILE A 359 -19.23 4.06 -14.41
CA ILE A 359 -18.29 4.06 -15.54
C ILE A 359 -18.48 2.87 -16.47
N GLU A 360 -19.16 1.80 -16.03
CA GLU A 360 -19.48 0.62 -16.85
C GLU A 360 -20.83 0.03 -16.44
N LEU A 361 -21.53 -0.60 -17.39
CA LEU A 361 -22.74 -1.37 -17.12
C LEU A 361 -22.39 -2.73 -16.53
N GLY A 362 -23.28 -3.27 -15.69
CA GLY A 362 -23.13 -4.59 -15.11
C GLY A 362 -23.21 -5.70 -16.16
N ASN A 363 -22.43 -6.76 -15.94
CA ASN A 363 -22.56 -8.01 -16.68
C ASN A 363 -23.33 -9.03 -15.83
N PRO A 364 -24.58 -9.39 -16.18
CA PRO A 364 -25.37 -10.34 -15.40
C PRO A 364 -24.72 -11.71 -15.23
N ARG A 365 -23.88 -12.12 -16.19
CA ARG A 365 -23.15 -13.40 -16.10
C ARG A 365 -22.11 -13.40 -14.98
N GLU A 366 -21.53 -12.25 -14.69
CA GLU A 366 -20.55 -12.11 -13.62
C GLU A 366 -21.21 -12.26 -12.26
N ALA A 367 -22.37 -11.61 -12.05
CA ALA A 367 -23.14 -11.72 -10.82
C ALA A 367 -23.49 -13.18 -10.49
N SER A 368 -23.85 -13.96 -11.51
CA SER A 368 -24.22 -15.38 -11.35
C SER A 368 -23.07 -16.27 -10.87
N GLY A 369 -21.82 -15.83 -11.05
CA GLY A 369 -20.63 -16.56 -10.59
C GLY A 369 -20.21 -16.23 -9.16
N ILE A 370 -20.89 -15.29 -8.51
CA ILE A 370 -20.54 -14.81 -7.17
C ILE A 370 -21.47 -15.44 -6.14
N SER A 371 -20.92 -16.27 -5.26
CA SER A 371 -21.59 -16.72 -4.03
C SER A 371 -21.45 -15.63 -2.96
N ILE A 372 -22.38 -14.68 -2.93
CA ILE A 372 -22.30 -13.55 -2.00
C ILE A 372 -22.37 -14.02 -0.55
N GLU A 373 -23.13 -15.07 -0.25
CA GLU A 373 -23.21 -15.69 1.07
C GLU A 373 -21.86 -16.21 1.54
N GLU A 374 -21.11 -16.89 0.66
CA GLU A 374 -19.76 -17.39 0.98
C GLU A 374 -18.79 -16.23 1.21
N LYS A 375 -18.81 -15.21 0.34
CA LYS A 375 -17.97 -14.02 0.48
C LYS A 375 -18.26 -13.26 1.77
N TRP A 376 -19.53 -13.13 2.12
CA TRP A 376 -19.99 -12.43 3.32
C TRP A 376 -19.66 -13.19 4.60
N ARG A 377 -19.87 -14.52 4.62
CA ARG A 377 -19.50 -15.37 5.76
C ARG A 377 -17.99 -15.43 5.94
N GLY A 378 -17.21 -15.41 4.86
CA GLY A 378 -15.74 -15.38 4.91
C GLY A 378 -15.13 -14.10 5.52
N LEU A 379 -15.95 -13.10 5.83
CA LEU A 379 -15.56 -11.83 6.44
C LEU A 379 -16.18 -11.63 7.84
N ASN A 380 -16.53 -12.71 8.54
CA ASN A 380 -17.00 -12.66 9.93
C ASN A 380 -15.87 -12.91 10.95
N GLU A 381 -16.18 -12.71 12.23
CA GLU A 381 -15.24 -12.93 13.34
C GLU A 381 -14.75 -14.38 13.44
N SER A 382 -15.61 -15.35 13.17
CA SER A 382 -15.22 -16.77 13.12
C SER A 382 -14.12 -17.01 12.07
N ALA A 383 -14.25 -16.45 10.87
CA ALA A 383 -13.24 -16.53 9.82
C ALA A 383 -11.93 -15.84 10.23
N HIS A 384 -12.03 -14.71 10.95
CA HIS A 384 -10.89 -14.02 11.54
C HIS A 384 -10.12 -14.90 12.53
N GLU A 385 -10.82 -15.57 13.47
CA GLU A 385 -10.19 -16.46 14.44
C GLU A 385 -9.44 -17.64 13.78
N TYR A 386 -10.03 -18.25 12.76
CA TYR A 386 -9.39 -19.34 12.01
C TYR A 386 -8.09 -18.88 11.31
N GLY A 387 -8.12 -17.69 10.68
CA GLY A 387 -6.95 -17.11 10.03
C GLY A 387 -5.81 -16.80 11.01
N TYR A 388 -6.14 -16.26 12.17
CA TYR A 388 -5.16 -15.88 13.20
C TYR A 388 -4.50 -17.11 13.84
N ARG A 389 -5.27 -18.16 14.14
CA ARG A 389 -4.75 -19.43 14.69
C ARG A 389 -3.82 -20.15 13.70
N GLY A 390 -4.05 -20.01 12.40
CA GLY A 390 -3.20 -20.56 11.34
C GLY A 390 -1.83 -19.89 11.23
N ARG A 391 -1.77 -18.55 11.38
CA ARG A 391 -0.51 -17.78 11.28
C ARG A 391 0.43 -18.04 12.46
N ARG A 392 -0.07 -18.29 13.67
CA ARG A 392 0.75 -18.61 14.86
C ARG A 392 1.42 -19.99 14.83
N ARG A 393 1.02 -20.87 13.89
CA ARG A 393 1.56 -22.24 13.76
C ARG A 393 2.62 -22.37 12.67
N ARG A 394 2.88 -21.31 11.90
CA ARG A 394 4.01 -21.20 10.97
C ARG A 394 5.09 -20.35 11.61
#